data_AF-A0A9D1ZWB2-F1
#
_entry.id   AF-A0A9D1ZWB2-F1
#
_cell.length_a   1.000
_cell.length_b   1.000
_cell.length_c   1.000
_cell.angle_alpha   90.00
_cell.angle_beta   90.00
_cell.angle_gamma   90.00
#
_symmetry.space_group_name_H-M   'P 1'
#
loop_
_entity.id
_entity.type
_entity.pdbx_description
1 polymer ?
#
loop_
_entity_poly.entity_id
_entity_poly.type
_entity_poly.pdbx_seq_one_letter_code
_entity_poly.pdbx_strand_id
1 'polypeptide(L)'
;MKKLAAAAAVVLAALFLFAGCSSQITVTLYSGWLSNTANNYERDFYESLDYKVSFTPAETSNWISYSVDGTNSSYNVTTKAIGTYTCPENAVTYTNVYQLTITIQTAASFSFSADGAEQTVAFGGENDENPDNDPAEDFQADDADSVVYTVWFCSLDSTSNSSENESLAQPALRPIRSVQEVRSHGLQSQGQLYVNMFNYTITTVYDETCDNATIAYEDAYADLSSEDSAAGDYVRKTPLIHPANRTVSDLQKNYSCFDNAQLYFMARGLTQSTETSQTVTVVGGTANNIPATMTISWSELVDRSVDFTLDGEPVSGMIPTAVTNFSLGDSIYTGEGATVIYAQRQTPNTYHCLPVSIEEPLGYSLGSTVYTLKEASYTRGAQETA
;
A
#
# COMPACT_ATOMS: atom_id res chain seq x y z
N MET A 1 37.03 -45.75 -8.26
CA MET A 1 37.06 -46.40 -6.93
C MET A 1 36.22 -45.52 -6.01
N LYS A 2 34.91 -45.72 -5.82
CA LYS A 2 34.23 -46.76 -5.00
C LYS A 2 34.88 -46.99 -3.62
N LYS A 3 34.10 -46.66 -2.58
CA LYS A 3 33.87 -47.31 -1.27
C LYS A 3 33.19 -46.22 -0.40
N LEU A 4 31.87 -46.15 -0.19
CA LEU A 4 30.92 -47.16 0.30
C LEU A 4 31.47 -47.99 1.46
N ALA A 5 31.05 -47.63 2.66
CA ALA A 5 30.68 -48.57 3.72
C ALA A 5 29.26 -48.20 4.17
N ALA A 6 28.38 -49.19 4.10
CA ALA A 6 26.94 -49.12 4.29
C ALA A 6 26.51 -50.09 5.39
N ALA A 7 25.35 -49.78 6.00
CA ALA A 7 24.35 -50.69 6.58
C ALA A 7 24.77 -51.46 7.86
N ALA A 8 23.89 -51.82 8.80
CA ALA A 8 22.43 -52.00 8.87
C ALA A 8 22.04 -51.87 10.38
N ALA A 9 20.79 -51.78 10.85
CA ALA A 9 19.55 -52.35 10.37
C ALA A 9 18.32 -51.62 10.93
N VAL A 10 17.28 -51.62 10.09
CA VAL A 10 15.90 -51.20 10.28
C VAL A 10 15.16 -52.20 11.18
N VAL A 11 14.19 -51.74 11.98
CA VAL A 11 12.78 -52.20 11.96
C VAL A 11 11.93 -51.52 13.07
N LEU A 12 11.00 -50.71 12.56
CA LEU A 12 9.61 -50.43 12.99
C LEU A 12 9.28 -49.66 14.28
N ALA A 13 8.56 -48.55 14.00
CA ALA A 13 7.36 -48.07 14.68
C ALA A 13 7.51 -47.07 15.84
N ALA A 14 7.82 -45.82 15.47
CA ALA A 14 6.96 -44.71 15.88
C ALA A 14 6.81 -43.76 14.69
N LEU A 15 5.63 -43.80 14.09
CA LEU A 15 5.17 -42.85 13.09
C LEU A 15 5.28 -41.42 13.64
N PHE A 16 6.17 -40.63 13.05
CA PHE A 16 5.87 -39.24 12.69
C PHE A 16 6.50 -38.98 11.32
N LEU A 17 5.88 -39.58 10.31
CA LEU A 17 5.81 -38.94 9.00
C LEU A 17 5.08 -37.62 9.23
N PHE A 18 5.79 -36.56 9.61
CA PHE A 18 5.37 -35.24 9.18
C PHE A 18 5.65 -35.20 7.68
N ALA A 19 4.72 -35.78 6.91
CA ALA A 19 4.31 -35.11 5.69
C ALA A 19 3.90 -33.73 6.17
N GLY A 20 4.84 -32.78 6.14
CA GLY A 20 4.52 -31.38 6.31
C GLY A 20 3.62 -31.02 5.15
N CYS A 21 2.32 -31.24 5.32
CA CYS A 21 1.36 -30.30 4.77
C CYS A 21 1.85 -28.96 5.33
N SER A 22 2.51 -28.15 4.52
CA SER A 22 2.75 -26.76 4.88
C SER A 22 1.37 -26.14 5.01
N SER A 23 0.78 -26.21 6.20
CA SER A 23 -0.48 -25.57 6.50
C SER A 23 -0.20 -24.08 6.44
N GLN A 24 -0.99 -23.37 5.63
CA GLN A 24 -0.96 -21.92 5.58
C GLN A 24 -1.02 -21.33 7.00
N ILE A 25 -0.16 -20.34 7.28
CA ILE A 25 -0.24 -19.51 8.48
C ILE A 25 -1.24 -18.39 8.19
N THR A 26 -2.44 -18.51 8.77
CA THR A 26 -3.49 -17.48 8.63
C THR A 26 -3.36 -16.46 9.76
N VAL A 27 -3.39 -15.17 9.43
CA VAL A 27 -3.43 -14.11 10.44
C VAL A 27 -4.83 -14.00 11.04
N THR A 28 -4.90 -13.81 12.35
CA THR A 28 -6.17 -13.50 13.03
C THR A 28 -6.42 -12.00 12.99
N LEU A 29 -7.60 -11.59 12.54
CA LEU A 29 -7.99 -10.20 12.38
C LEU A 29 -9.21 -9.85 13.24
N TYR A 30 -9.24 -8.61 13.69
CA TYR A 30 -10.34 -7.97 14.42
C TYR A 30 -10.73 -6.68 13.71
N SER A 31 -11.94 -6.17 13.94
CA SER A 31 -12.39 -4.90 13.36
C SER A 31 -11.86 -3.69 14.13
N GLY A 32 -10.54 -3.51 14.11
CA GLY A 32 -9.86 -2.42 14.82
C GLY A 32 -10.25 -1.02 14.35
N TRP A 33 -10.91 -0.90 13.20
CA TRP A 33 -11.45 0.35 12.66
C TRP A 33 -12.86 0.70 13.14
N LEU A 34 -13.54 -0.19 13.88
CA LEU A 34 -14.88 0.06 14.41
C LEU A 34 -14.84 0.44 15.90
N SER A 35 -15.80 1.25 16.35
CA SER A 35 -15.93 1.60 17.77
C SER A 35 -16.25 0.36 18.62
N ASN A 36 -17.08 -0.55 18.08
CA ASN A 36 -17.33 -1.87 18.65
C ASN A 36 -16.55 -2.94 17.87
N THR A 37 -15.38 -3.29 18.36
CA THR A 37 -14.47 -4.25 17.70
C THR A 37 -14.99 -5.70 17.71
N ALA A 38 -16.13 -5.98 18.36
CA ALA A 38 -16.82 -7.27 18.27
C ALA A 38 -17.69 -7.39 17.01
N ASN A 39 -18.00 -6.28 16.32
CA ASN A 39 -18.67 -6.31 15.04
C ASN A 39 -17.69 -6.72 13.94
N ASN A 40 -18.17 -7.45 12.92
CA ASN A 40 -17.37 -7.86 11.76
C ASN A 40 -17.53 -6.91 10.56
N TYR A 41 -18.63 -6.16 10.54
CA TYR A 41 -19.00 -5.23 9.48
C TYR A 41 -20.06 -4.24 9.99
N GLU A 42 -19.97 -3.00 9.54
CA GLU A 42 -20.99 -1.97 9.76
C GLU A 42 -21.43 -1.41 8.41
N ARG A 43 -22.72 -1.56 8.09
CA ARG A 43 -23.27 -1.26 6.76
C ARG A 43 -23.09 0.19 6.33
N ASP A 44 -23.15 1.10 7.31
CA ASP A 44 -23.07 2.54 7.09
C ASP A 44 -21.67 3.07 7.41
N PHE A 45 -20.66 2.18 7.57
CA PHE A 45 -19.29 2.58 7.85
C PHE A 45 -18.77 3.52 6.76
N TYR A 46 -18.19 4.62 7.21
CA TYR A 46 -17.48 5.59 6.41
C TYR A 46 -16.33 6.11 7.26
N GLU A 47 -15.21 6.40 6.63
CA GLU A 47 -14.02 6.98 7.22
C GLU A 47 -13.33 7.81 6.16
N SER A 48 -12.97 9.05 6.48
CA SER A 48 -12.04 9.89 5.71
C SER A 48 -10.91 10.32 6.62
N LEU A 49 -9.68 10.10 6.19
CA LEU A 49 -8.45 10.44 6.90
C LEU A 49 -7.62 11.38 6.03
N ASP A 50 -7.37 12.58 6.53
CA ASP A 50 -6.57 13.59 5.86
C ASP A 50 -5.25 13.79 6.58
N TYR A 51 -4.15 13.72 5.85
CA TYR A 51 -2.81 13.82 6.40
C TYR A 51 -2.08 15.05 5.88
N LYS A 52 -1.33 15.69 6.77
CA LYS A 52 -0.30 16.65 6.42
C LYS A 52 0.94 15.90 5.93
N VAL A 53 1.50 16.35 4.82
CA VAL A 53 2.73 15.80 4.23
C VAL A 53 3.94 16.62 4.67
N SER A 54 5.04 15.94 4.97
CA SER A 54 6.35 16.56 5.22
C SER A 54 7.47 15.61 4.81
N PHE A 55 8.70 16.10 4.73
CA PHE A 55 9.86 15.30 4.34
C PHE A 55 11.00 15.46 5.34
N THR A 56 11.57 14.34 5.75
CA THR A 56 12.78 14.29 6.58
C THR A 56 13.94 13.84 5.71
N PRO A 57 14.87 14.74 5.33
CA PRO A 57 16.01 14.36 4.49
C PRO A 57 16.97 13.43 5.23
N ALA A 58 17.61 12.53 4.49
CA ALA A 58 18.68 11.71 5.04
C ALA A 58 19.94 12.55 5.31
N GLU A 59 20.71 12.21 6.35
CA GLU A 59 21.91 12.96 6.75
C GLU A 59 23.07 12.89 5.74
N THR A 60 23.04 12.00 4.74
CA THR A 60 24.23 11.59 3.97
C THR A 60 24.14 11.76 2.45
N SER A 61 23.05 12.29 1.88
CA SER A 61 22.95 12.45 0.42
C SER A 61 23.63 13.73 -0.06
N ASN A 62 24.83 13.61 -0.65
CA ASN A 62 25.64 14.76 -1.09
C ASN A 62 25.54 15.07 -2.59
N TRP A 63 24.87 14.24 -3.39
CA TRP A 63 24.88 14.32 -4.87
C TRP A 63 23.51 14.55 -5.49
N ILE A 64 22.44 14.25 -4.73
CA ILE A 64 21.05 14.56 -5.04
C ILE A 64 20.38 15.03 -3.75
N SER A 65 19.47 15.98 -3.85
CA SER A 65 18.51 16.29 -2.79
C SER A 65 17.09 16.20 -3.32
N TYR A 66 16.16 15.91 -2.41
CA TYR A 66 14.74 15.92 -2.64
C TYR A 66 14.09 16.80 -1.59
N SER A 67 13.09 17.57 -2.00
CA SER A 67 12.32 18.40 -1.08
C SER A 67 10.84 18.36 -1.46
N VAL A 68 9.98 18.26 -0.45
CA VAL A 68 8.52 18.23 -0.62
C VAL A 68 7.95 19.57 -0.19
N ASP A 69 7.08 20.13 -1.03
CA ASP A 69 6.20 21.21 -0.64
C ASP A 69 4.97 20.63 0.06
N GLY A 70 5.06 20.55 1.39
CA GLY A 70 3.99 20.01 2.23
C GLY A 70 2.71 20.85 2.25
N THR A 71 2.72 22.07 1.70
CA THR A 71 1.50 22.91 1.61
C THR A 71 0.65 22.50 0.40
N ASN A 72 1.32 22.12 -0.70
CA ASN A 72 0.71 21.72 -1.96
C ASN A 72 0.71 20.19 -2.16
N SER A 73 1.05 19.43 -1.11
CA SER A 73 0.99 17.96 -1.10
C SER A 73 -0.10 17.47 -0.15
N SER A 74 -0.75 16.37 -0.52
CA SER A 74 -1.81 15.76 0.28
C SER A 74 -1.72 14.23 0.26
N TYR A 75 -2.23 13.63 1.33
CA TYR A 75 -2.47 12.19 1.42
C TYR A 75 -3.83 12.01 2.09
N ASN A 76 -4.82 11.57 1.31
CA ASN A 76 -6.17 11.29 1.77
C ASN A 76 -6.45 9.79 1.69
N VAL A 77 -7.12 9.25 2.69
CA VAL A 77 -7.60 7.88 2.71
C VAL A 77 -9.08 7.88 3.03
N THR A 78 -9.91 7.40 2.10
CA THR A 78 -11.33 7.22 2.32
C THR A 78 -11.69 5.74 2.30
N THR A 79 -12.32 5.24 3.36
CA THR A 79 -12.87 3.89 3.42
C THR A 79 -14.38 3.94 3.59
N LYS A 80 -15.13 3.19 2.79
CA LYS A 80 -16.58 3.07 2.96
C LYS A 80 -17.07 1.64 2.81
N ALA A 81 -18.11 1.31 3.57
CA ALA A 81 -18.86 0.09 3.40
C ALA A 81 -19.68 0.14 2.11
N ILE A 82 -19.55 -0.91 1.31
CA ILE A 82 -20.35 -1.22 0.15
C ILE A 82 -21.12 -2.51 0.46
N GLY A 83 -22.45 -2.43 0.52
CA GLY A 83 -23.27 -3.59 0.87
C GLY A 83 -23.10 -4.76 -0.10
N THR A 84 -22.97 -4.48 -1.41
CA THR A 84 -22.77 -5.49 -2.44
C THR A 84 -21.88 -4.92 -3.56
N TYR A 85 -20.92 -5.71 -4.02
CA TYR A 85 -20.02 -5.36 -5.12
C TYR A 85 -19.96 -6.51 -6.13
N THR A 86 -20.18 -6.21 -7.40
CA THR A 86 -19.99 -7.16 -8.51
C THR A 86 -18.72 -6.78 -9.25
N CYS A 87 -17.71 -7.65 -9.25
CA CYS A 87 -16.46 -7.40 -9.94
C CYS A 87 -16.71 -7.41 -11.46
N PRO A 88 -16.35 -6.34 -12.19
CA PRO A 88 -16.68 -6.21 -13.61
C PRO A 88 -15.93 -7.22 -14.49
N GLU A 89 -14.75 -7.67 -14.08
CA GLU A 89 -13.89 -8.56 -14.88
C GLU A 89 -14.30 -10.04 -14.80
N ASN A 90 -14.95 -10.48 -13.71
CA ASN A 90 -15.33 -11.88 -13.51
C ASN A 90 -16.82 -12.11 -13.16
N ALA A 91 -17.60 -11.03 -13.02
CA ALA A 91 -19.03 -11.03 -12.67
C ALA A 91 -19.39 -11.70 -11.32
N VAL A 92 -18.40 -11.99 -10.46
CA VAL A 92 -18.65 -12.50 -9.10
C VAL A 92 -19.18 -11.37 -8.23
N THR A 93 -20.21 -11.67 -7.44
CA THR A 93 -20.84 -10.73 -6.51
C THR A 93 -20.51 -11.07 -5.08
N TYR A 94 -20.01 -10.08 -4.35
CA TYR A 94 -19.60 -10.15 -2.96
C TYR A 94 -20.52 -9.30 -2.09
N THR A 95 -20.82 -9.76 -0.86
CA THR A 95 -21.57 -9.01 0.14
C THR A 95 -20.63 -8.46 1.21
N ASN A 96 -21.04 -7.41 1.93
CA ASN A 96 -20.27 -6.80 3.01
C ASN A 96 -18.83 -6.47 2.57
N VAL A 97 -18.72 -5.56 1.62
CA VAL A 97 -17.45 -5.15 1.02
C VAL A 97 -17.05 -3.80 1.60
N TYR A 98 -15.75 -3.54 1.68
CA TYR A 98 -15.20 -2.21 1.85
C TYR A 98 -14.59 -1.75 0.53
N GLN A 99 -14.71 -0.45 0.24
CA GLN A 99 -13.91 0.24 -0.76
C GLN A 99 -13.01 1.22 -0.04
N LEU A 100 -11.71 1.04 -0.21
CA LEU A 100 -10.65 1.93 0.24
C LEU A 100 -10.14 2.70 -0.97
N THR A 101 -10.10 4.03 -0.87
CA THR A 101 -9.50 4.93 -1.84
C THR A 101 -8.36 5.67 -1.15
N ILE A 102 -7.16 5.62 -1.72
CA ILE A 102 -6.00 6.40 -1.26
C ILE A 102 -5.65 7.36 -2.39
N THR A 103 -5.62 8.66 -2.08
CA THR A 103 -5.22 9.70 -3.03
C THR A 103 -3.98 10.38 -2.49
N ILE A 104 -2.90 10.34 -3.27
CA ILE A 104 -1.63 10.99 -2.96
C ILE A 104 -1.39 12.04 -4.01
N GLN A 105 -1.22 13.30 -3.60
CA GLN A 105 -0.76 14.37 -4.46
C GLN A 105 0.55 14.91 -3.90
N THR A 106 1.60 14.98 -4.73
CA THR A 106 2.93 15.43 -4.27
C THR A 106 3.47 16.55 -5.15
N ALA A 107 3.69 17.70 -4.53
CA ALA A 107 4.47 18.79 -5.08
C ALA A 107 5.88 18.73 -4.48
N ALA A 108 6.91 18.65 -5.31
CA ALA A 108 8.27 18.43 -4.85
C ALA A 108 9.32 18.91 -5.87
N SER A 109 10.59 18.79 -5.49
CA SER A 109 11.71 19.01 -6.40
C SER A 109 12.87 18.05 -6.15
N PHE A 110 13.53 17.68 -7.25
CA PHE A 110 14.84 17.05 -7.25
C PHE A 110 15.90 18.08 -7.61
N SER A 111 16.97 18.18 -6.82
CA SER A 111 18.16 18.95 -7.17
C SER A 111 19.39 18.07 -7.24
N PHE A 112 20.15 18.17 -8.32
CA PHE A 112 21.33 17.34 -8.58
C PHE A 112 22.35 18.07 -9.46
N SER A 113 23.60 17.58 -9.52
CA SER A 113 24.60 18.16 -10.42
C SER A 113 24.59 17.49 -11.79
N ALA A 114 24.47 18.28 -12.85
CA ALA A 114 24.66 17.85 -14.23
C ALA A 114 25.33 18.95 -15.06
N ASP A 115 26.14 18.57 -16.04
CA ASP A 115 26.86 19.47 -16.96
C ASP A 115 27.72 20.55 -16.26
N GLY A 116 28.22 20.23 -15.07
CA GLY A 116 29.06 21.14 -14.28
C GLY A 116 28.30 22.23 -13.52
N ALA A 117 26.96 22.18 -13.50
CA ALA A 117 26.09 23.06 -12.74
C ALA A 117 25.10 22.26 -11.87
N GLU A 118 24.44 22.95 -10.93
CA GLU A 118 23.29 22.42 -10.21
C GLU A 118 22.04 22.57 -11.09
N GLN A 119 21.25 21.50 -11.16
CA GLN A 119 19.98 21.44 -11.87
C GLN A 119 18.87 21.17 -10.86
N THR A 120 17.72 21.78 -11.08
CA THR A 120 16.52 21.56 -10.29
C THR A 120 15.37 21.23 -11.22
N VAL A 121 14.69 20.13 -10.94
CA VAL A 121 13.42 19.76 -11.56
C VAL A 121 12.37 19.85 -10.48
N ALA A 122 11.45 20.80 -10.59
CA ALA A 122 10.36 21.01 -9.67
C ALA A 122 9.02 20.73 -10.37
N PHE A 123 8.10 20.13 -9.63
CA PHE A 123 6.79 19.72 -10.12
C PHE A 123 5.75 19.94 -9.01
N GLY A 124 4.54 20.32 -9.39
CA GLY A 124 3.48 20.72 -8.49
C GLY A 124 3.68 22.11 -7.86
N GLY A 125 2.66 22.53 -7.08
CA GLY A 125 2.68 23.77 -6.32
C GLY A 125 2.69 25.01 -7.20
N GLU A 126 3.58 25.96 -6.93
CA GLU A 126 3.68 27.20 -7.72
C GLU A 126 4.18 26.97 -9.16
N ASN A 127 4.70 25.78 -9.46
CA ASN A 127 5.16 25.42 -10.79
C ASN A 127 4.07 24.74 -11.63
N ASP A 128 2.95 24.36 -11.03
CA ASP A 128 1.90 23.57 -11.68
C ASP A 128 0.98 24.45 -12.53
N GLU A 129 1.07 24.34 -13.86
CA GLU A 129 0.16 25.01 -14.78
C GLU A 129 -1.24 24.36 -14.81
N ASN A 130 -1.39 23.13 -14.28
CA ASN A 130 -2.64 22.37 -14.19
C ASN A 130 -2.91 21.81 -12.76
N PRO A 131 -3.18 22.68 -11.77
CA PRO A 131 -3.29 22.29 -10.37
C PRO A 131 -4.48 21.35 -10.07
N ASP A 132 -5.48 21.31 -10.95
CA ASP A 132 -6.65 20.46 -10.82
C ASP A 132 -6.37 19.01 -11.24
N ASN A 133 -5.21 18.74 -11.86
CA ASN A 133 -4.80 17.41 -12.32
C ASN A 133 -5.88 16.73 -13.18
N ASP A 134 -6.47 17.46 -14.14
CA ASP A 134 -7.54 16.92 -14.97
C ASP A 134 -7.04 15.63 -15.68
N PRO A 135 -7.68 14.47 -15.46
CA PRO A 135 -7.26 13.23 -16.09
C PRO A 135 -7.40 13.27 -17.62
N ALA A 136 -8.19 14.20 -18.17
CA ALA A 136 -8.34 14.39 -19.61
C ALA A 136 -7.19 15.18 -20.26
N GLU A 137 -6.36 15.85 -19.47
CA GLU A 137 -5.19 16.58 -19.96
C GLU A 137 -3.93 15.71 -19.92
N ASP A 138 -2.99 16.02 -20.81
CA ASP A 138 -1.70 15.36 -20.90
C ASP A 138 -0.87 15.71 -19.66
N PHE A 139 -0.30 14.71 -18.99
CA PHE A 139 0.60 14.91 -17.86
C PHE A 139 1.90 15.62 -18.30
N GLN A 140 2.12 16.84 -17.79
CA GLN A 140 3.27 17.70 -18.06
C GLN A 140 4.35 17.56 -16.97
N ALA A 141 5.56 18.05 -17.27
CA ALA A 141 6.75 17.88 -16.43
C ALA A 141 6.71 18.70 -15.13
N ASP A 142 5.83 19.69 -15.08
CA ASP A 142 5.62 20.64 -14.00
C ASP A 142 4.34 20.33 -13.18
N ASP A 143 3.48 19.44 -13.67
CA ASP A 143 2.30 18.95 -12.95
C ASP A 143 2.68 18.20 -11.66
N ALA A 144 1.88 18.33 -10.61
CA ALA A 144 2.07 17.54 -9.40
C ALA A 144 1.96 16.03 -9.64
N ASP A 145 2.72 15.24 -8.89
CA ASP A 145 2.53 13.79 -8.88
C ASP A 145 1.15 13.48 -8.31
N SER A 146 0.46 12.52 -8.92
CA SER A 146 -0.84 12.00 -8.48
C SER A 146 -0.83 10.48 -8.52
N VAL A 147 -1.11 9.86 -7.37
CA VAL A 147 -1.28 8.41 -7.27
C VAL A 147 -2.60 8.12 -6.57
N VAL A 148 -3.49 7.42 -7.28
CA VAL A 148 -4.79 7.01 -6.75
C VAL A 148 -4.86 5.49 -6.69
N TYR A 149 -5.06 4.95 -5.49
CA TYR A 149 -5.39 3.53 -5.31
C TYR A 149 -6.87 3.41 -4.97
N THR A 150 -7.57 2.49 -5.63
CA THR A 150 -8.90 2.05 -5.22
C THR A 150 -8.89 0.54 -5.05
N VAL A 151 -9.14 0.06 -3.83
CA VAL A 151 -9.21 -1.36 -3.48
C VAL A 151 -10.60 -1.71 -2.98
N TRP A 152 -11.18 -2.77 -3.54
CA TRP A 152 -12.38 -3.43 -3.03
C TRP A 152 -11.96 -4.72 -2.35
N PHE A 153 -12.42 -4.91 -1.12
CA PHE A 153 -12.04 -6.05 -0.31
C PHE A 153 -13.17 -6.45 0.63
N CYS A 154 -13.15 -7.72 1.02
CA CYS A 154 -14.21 -8.30 1.82
C CYS A 154 -14.14 -7.84 3.28
N SER A 155 -15.26 -7.80 4.00
CA SER A 155 -15.26 -7.71 5.47
C SER A 155 -14.80 -9.02 6.12
N LEU A 156 -14.84 -9.09 7.46
CA LEU A 156 -14.57 -10.32 8.21
C LEU A 156 -15.69 -11.37 8.10
N ASP A 157 -16.88 -11.01 7.60
CA ASP A 157 -18.07 -11.88 7.47
C ASP A 157 -18.69 -11.88 6.05
N SER A 158 -17.92 -11.42 5.07
CA SER A 158 -18.32 -11.35 3.66
C SER A 158 -18.60 -12.74 3.07
N THR A 159 -19.52 -12.79 2.12
CA THR A 159 -19.84 -13.98 1.31
C THR A 159 -19.80 -13.63 -0.17
N SER A 160 -19.67 -14.64 -1.04
CA SER A 160 -19.82 -14.49 -2.50
C SER A 160 -20.87 -15.43 -3.06
N ASN A 161 -21.43 -15.09 -4.22
CA ASN A 161 -22.46 -15.88 -4.90
C ASN A 161 -21.91 -17.02 -5.78
N SER A 162 -20.71 -17.51 -5.48
CA SER A 162 -20.05 -18.58 -6.22
C SER A 162 -20.97 -19.81 -6.38
N SER A 163 -21.20 -20.24 -7.62
CA SER A 163 -21.91 -21.48 -7.91
C SER A 163 -21.03 -22.73 -7.78
N GLU A 164 -19.72 -22.58 -7.51
CA GLU A 164 -18.76 -23.69 -7.64
C GLU A 164 -18.08 -24.11 -6.34
N ASN A 165 -18.16 -23.36 -5.24
CA ASN A 165 -17.38 -23.68 -4.03
C ASN A 165 -18.03 -23.24 -2.70
N GLU A 166 -19.23 -23.74 -2.39
CA GLU A 166 -19.85 -23.55 -1.05
C GLU A 166 -19.01 -24.10 0.13
N SER A 167 -17.95 -24.88 -0.14
CA SER A 167 -17.11 -25.52 0.88
C SER A 167 -15.73 -24.88 1.10
N LEU A 168 -15.37 -23.80 0.41
CA LEU A 168 -14.07 -23.15 0.60
C LEU A 168 -14.19 -22.03 1.63
N ALA A 169 -13.41 -22.13 2.71
CA ALA A 169 -13.31 -21.08 3.71
C ALA A 169 -12.76 -19.81 3.05
N GLN A 170 -13.55 -18.73 3.04
CA GLN A 170 -13.16 -17.48 2.43
C GLN A 170 -12.25 -16.69 3.39
N PRO A 171 -11.03 -16.30 2.98
CA PRO A 171 -10.15 -15.53 3.86
C PRO A 171 -10.76 -14.18 4.23
N ALA A 172 -10.55 -13.79 5.50
CA ALA A 172 -10.95 -12.48 6.03
C ALA A 172 -10.15 -11.35 5.35
N LEU A 173 -10.81 -10.22 5.06
CA LEU A 173 -10.20 -9.06 4.38
C LEU A 173 -9.50 -9.37 3.05
N ARG A 174 -9.89 -10.45 2.37
CA ARG A 174 -9.31 -10.77 1.07
C ARG A 174 -9.65 -9.66 0.05
N PRO A 175 -8.66 -9.21 -0.75
CA PRO A 175 -8.90 -8.29 -1.83
C PRO A 175 -9.75 -8.96 -2.92
N ILE A 176 -10.59 -8.16 -3.58
CA ILE A 176 -11.42 -8.55 -4.72
C ILE A 176 -10.82 -7.95 -6.00
N ARG A 177 -10.53 -6.66 -5.94
CA ARG A 177 -10.03 -5.86 -7.06
C ARG A 177 -9.24 -4.68 -6.55
N SER A 178 -8.20 -4.30 -7.26
CA SER A 178 -7.51 -3.03 -7.07
C SER A 178 -7.27 -2.31 -8.39
N VAL A 179 -7.33 -0.99 -8.35
CA VAL A 179 -6.91 -0.11 -9.44
C VAL A 179 -5.92 0.88 -8.88
N GLN A 180 -4.82 1.06 -9.58
CA GLN A 180 -3.80 2.05 -9.26
C GLN A 180 -3.60 2.93 -10.49
N GLU A 181 -3.90 4.21 -10.37
CA GLU A 181 -3.63 5.23 -11.38
C GLU A 181 -2.39 6.02 -10.92
N VAL A 182 -1.39 6.15 -11.79
CA VAL A 182 -0.10 6.78 -11.46
C VAL A 182 0.24 7.82 -12.51
N ARG A 183 0.45 9.05 -12.04
CA ARG A 183 1.18 10.12 -12.70
C ARG A 183 2.31 10.52 -11.75
N SER A 184 3.55 10.19 -12.07
CA SER A 184 4.63 10.44 -11.10
C SER A 184 5.98 10.73 -11.70
N HIS A 185 6.80 11.40 -10.90
CA HIS A 185 8.20 11.65 -11.16
C HIS A 185 9.08 10.69 -10.33
N GLY A 186 10.11 10.14 -10.95
CA GLY A 186 11.06 9.23 -10.31
C GLY A 186 12.48 9.44 -10.82
N LEU A 187 13.44 9.48 -9.92
CA LEU A 187 14.83 9.69 -10.31
C LEU A 187 15.46 8.42 -10.90
N GLN A 188 16.22 8.58 -11.99
CA GLN A 188 17.07 7.53 -12.54
C GLN A 188 18.53 7.98 -12.62
N SER A 189 19.42 7.11 -12.13
CA SER A 189 20.87 7.29 -12.15
C SER A 189 21.56 6.16 -12.93
N GLN A 190 21.34 6.08 -14.25
CA GLN A 190 22.15 5.23 -15.13
C GLN A 190 22.81 6.09 -16.23
N GLY A 191 24.10 6.39 -16.07
CA GLY A 191 24.90 7.17 -17.02
C GLY A 191 24.82 8.68 -16.80
N GLN A 192 23.63 9.26 -16.94
CA GLN A 192 23.31 10.67 -16.66
C GLN A 192 22.06 10.73 -15.76
N LEU A 193 22.01 11.73 -14.88
CA LEU A 193 20.86 11.95 -13.99
C LEU A 193 19.70 12.56 -14.78
N TYR A 194 18.56 11.87 -14.72
CA TYR A 194 17.29 12.32 -15.30
C TYR A 194 16.16 12.04 -14.31
N VAL A 195 15.11 12.85 -14.41
CA VAL A 195 13.82 12.60 -13.78
C VAL A 195 12.92 11.92 -14.81
N ASN A 196 12.49 10.70 -14.51
CA ASN A 196 11.51 9.98 -15.30
C ASN A 196 10.11 10.41 -14.90
N MET A 197 9.25 10.59 -15.88
CA MET A 197 7.81 10.70 -15.74
C MET A 197 7.19 9.35 -16.08
N PHE A 198 6.21 8.95 -15.28
CA PHE A 198 5.40 7.77 -15.50
C PHE A 198 3.92 8.16 -15.57
N ASN A 199 3.19 7.55 -16.49
CA ASN A 199 1.74 7.71 -16.60
C ASN A 199 1.11 6.36 -16.97
N TYR A 200 0.53 5.68 -16.00
CA TYR A 200 -0.01 4.33 -16.21
C TYR A 200 -1.14 4.00 -15.24
N THR A 201 -1.94 3.02 -15.62
CA THR A 201 -2.96 2.38 -14.79
C THR A 201 -2.67 0.90 -14.63
N ILE A 202 -2.83 0.39 -13.41
CA ILE A 202 -2.72 -1.03 -13.09
C ILE A 202 -4.05 -1.50 -12.52
N THR A 203 -4.60 -2.57 -13.08
CA THR A 203 -5.78 -3.24 -12.52
C THR A 203 -5.39 -4.64 -12.07
N THR A 204 -5.59 -4.94 -10.79
CA THR A 204 -5.43 -6.29 -10.24
C THR A 204 -6.79 -6.88 -9.90
N VAL A 205 -7.05 -8.09 -10.39
CA VAL A 205 -8.28 -8.85 -10.09
C VAL A 205 -7.89 -10.14 -9.39
N TYR A 206 -8.47 -10.37 -8.21
CA TYR A 206 -8.24 -11.56 -7.40
C TYR A 206 -9.35 -12.57 -7.63
N ASP A 207 -9.00 -13.85 -7.56
CA ASP A 207 -10.02 -14.91 -7.50
C ASP A 207 -10.70 -14.96 -6.12
N GLU A 208 -11.78 -15.74 -6.03
CA GLU A 208 -12.64 -15.76 -4.84
C GLU A 208 -11.94 -16.26 -3.57
N THR A 209 -10.97 -17.16 -3.72
CA THR A 209 -10.14 -17.69 -2.62
C THR A 209 -8.92 -16.81 -2.35
N CYS A 210 -8.65 -15.85 -3.23
CA CYS A 210 -7.45 -15.02 -3.24
C CYS A 210 -6.17 -15.88 -3.34
N ASP A 211 -6.24 -17.01 -4.05
CA ASP A 211 -5.10 -17.87 -4.38
C ASP A 211 -4.34 -17.38 -5.62
N ASN A 212 -5.04 -16.69 -6.51
CA ASN A 212 -4.50 -16.14 -7.74
C ASN A 212 -4.95 -14.69 -7.96
N ALA A 213 -4.14 -13.95 -8.70
CA ALA A 213 -4.46 -12.61 -9.18
C ALA A 213 -4.00 -12.43 -10.64
N THR A 214 -4.76 -11.66 -11.40
CA THR A 214 -4.37 -11.18 -12.73
C THR A 214 -4.15 -9.68 -12.67
N ILE A 215 -2.99 -9.23 -13.15
CA ILE A 215 -2.57 -7.83 -13.18
C ILE A 215 -2.52 -7.40 -14.64
N ALA A 216 -3.27 -6.35 -14.98
CA ALA A 216 -3.28 -5.70 -16.28
C ALA A 216 -2.64 -4.32 -16.18
N TYR A 217 -1.85 -3.94 -17.20
CA TYR A 217 -1.14 -2.67 -17.27
C TYR A 217 -1.59 -1.90 -18.51
N GLU A 218 -1.97 -0.64 -18.30
CA GLU A 218 -2.23 0.34 -19.35
C GLU A 218 -1.24 1.48 -19.18
N ASP A 219 -0.33 1.66 -20.13
CA ASP A 219 0.76 2.64 -20.05
C ASP A 219 0.60 3.69 -21.16
N ALA A 220 0.43 4.95 -20.77
CA ALA A 220 0.23 6.06 -21.69
C ALA A 220 1.49 6.36 -22.52
N TYR A 221 2.66 5.86 -22.10
CA TYR A 221 3.95 6.11 -22.73
C TYR A 221 4.50 4.91 -23.54
N ALA A 222 3.77 3.79 -23.60
CA ALA A 222 4.24 2.54 -24.19
C ALA A 222 4.73 2.65 -25.65
N ASP A 223 4.11 3.51 -26.45
CA ASP A 223 4.35 3.65 -27.90
C ASP A 223 5.07 4.95 -28.28
N LEU A 224 5.66 5.68 -27.33
CA LEU A 224 6.34 6.94 -27.61
C LEU A 224 7.60 6.76 -28.46
N SER A 225 7.81 7.67 -29.41
CA SER A 225 9.09 7.78 -30.11
C SER A 225 10.17 8.35 -29.19
N SER A 226 11.45 8.18 -29.56
CA SER A 226 12.55 8.77 -28.78
C SER A 226 12.49 10.31 -28.75
N GLU A 227 11.94 10.95 -29.77
CA GLU A 227 11.76 12.41 -29.80
C GLU A 227 10.61 12.83 -28.87
N ASP A 228 9.51 12.07 -28.85
CA ASP A 228 8.34 12.36 -28.00
C ASP A 228 8.55 12.02 -26.52
N SER A 229 9.61 11.26 -26.21
CA SER A 229 9.99 10.92 -24.83
C SER A 229 10.60 12.10 -24.05
N ALA A 230 11.08 13.14 -24.71
CA ALA A 230 11.66 14.30 -24.02
C ALA A 230 10.54 15.21 -23.48
N ALA A 231 10.60 15.56 -22.19
CA ALA A 231 9.66 16.47 -21.54
C ALA A 231 10.35 17.71 -20.93
N GLY A 232 11.66 17.83 -21.14
CA GLY A 232 12.52 18.92 -20.67
C GLY A 232 13.98 18.53 -20.77
N ASP A 233 14.89 19.43 -20.39
CA ASP A 233 16.34 19.19 -20.49
C ASP A 233 16.81 17.99 -19.64
N TYR A 234 16.16 17.78 -18.49
CA TYR A 234 16.45 16.68 -17.56
C TYR A 234 15.23 15.82 -17.20
N VAL A 235 14.15 15.92 -17.98
CA VAL A 235 12.90 15.19 -17.75
C VAL A 235 12.54 14.33 -18.95
N ARG A 236 12.15 13.06 -18.70
CA ARG A 236 11.77 12.12 -19.75
C ARG A 236 10.53 11.31 -19.40
N LYS A 237 9.63 11.16 -20.37
CA LYS A 237 8.53 10.20 -20.34
C LYS A 237 9.09 8.79 -20.53
N THR A 238 8.84 7.92 -19.57
CA THR A 238 9.43 6.58 -19.53
C THR A 238 8.34 5.51 -19.49
N PRO A 239 8.30 4.60 -20.47
CA PRO A 239 7.35 3.50 -20.48
C PRO A 239 7.68 2.45 -19.40
N LEU A 240 6.65 1.74 -18.97
CA LEU A 240 6.79 0.58 -18.11
C LEU A 240 7.47 -0.58 -18.84
N ILE A 241 8.29 -1.33 -18.10
CA ILE A 241 9.01 -2.51 -18.61
C ILE A 241 8.27 -3.79 -18.16
N HIS A 242 6.95 -3.80 -18.30
CA HIS A 242 6.10 -4.93 -17.91
C HIS A 242 5.26 -5.44 -19.09
N PRO A 243 4.94 -6.75 -19.15
CA PRO A 243 3.98 -7.24 -20.13
C PRO A 243 2.60 -6.66 -19.83
N ALA A 244 1.77 -6.48 -20.87
CA ALA A 244 0.41 -5.94 -20.73
C ALA A 244 -0.44 -6.68 -19.70
N ASN A 245 -0.19 -7.99 -19.49
CA ASN A 245 -0.83 -8.78 -18.44
C ASN A 245 0.16 -9.73 -17.76
N ARG A 246 -0.05 -9.99 -16.47
CA ARG A 246 0.68 -10.96 -15.65
C ARG A 246 -0.29 -11.70 -14.73
N THR A 247 -0.14 -13.01 -14.61
CA THR A 247 -0.84 -13.80 -13.58
C THR A 247 0.12 -14.14 -12.45
N VAL A 248 -0.39 -14.07 -11.23
CA VAL A 248 0.31 -14.44 -10.00
C VAL A 248 -0.51 -15.52 -9.30
N SER A 249 0.15 -16.56 -8.81
CA SER A 249 -0.48 -17.73 -8.20
C SER A 249 0.16 -18.04 -6.85
N ASP A 250 -0.39 -19.04 -6.15
CA ASP A 250 0.10 -19.51 -4.84
C ASP A 250 0.04 -18.43 -3.74
N LEU A 251 -0.88 -17.46 -3.85
CA LEU A 251 -0.93 -16.29 -2.97
C LEU A 251 -1.23 -16.65 -1.50
N GLN A 252 -2.07 -17.67 -1.25
CA GLN A 252 -2.38 -18.16 0.09
C GLN A 252 -1.54 -19.38 0.50
N LYS A 253 -0.51 -19.77 -0.28
CA LYS A 253 0.24 -21.02 -0.04
C LYS A 253 0.89 -21.07 1.33
N ASN A 254 1.49 -19.96 1.77
CA ASN A 254 2.23 -19.87 3.01
C ASN A 254 1.55 -18.94 4.03
N TYR A 255 1.01 -17.82 3.57
CA TYR A 255 0.47 -16.76 4.43
C TYR A 255 -0.85 -16.22 3.89
N SER A 256 -1.57 -15.44 4.69
CA SER A 256 -2.76 -14.70 4.21
C SER A 256 -2.37 -13.64 3.18
N CYS A 257 -3.12 -13.55 2.07
CA CYS A 257 -2.86 -12.57 1.01
C CYS A 257 -3.67 -11.27 1.16
N PHE A 258 -2.99 -10.14 0.94
CA PHE A 258 -3.56 -8.80 0.90
C PHE A 258 -3.02 -8.00 -0.30
N ASP A 259 -3.81 -7.05 -0.79
CA ASP A 259 -3.31 -6.00 -1.69
C ASP A 259 -2.42 -5.02 -0.91
N ASN A 260 -1.40 -4.45 -1.56
CA ASN A 260 -0.49 -3.49 -0.94
C ASN A 260 -1.22 -2.26 -0.38
N ALA A 261 -2.20 -1.71 -1.12
CA ALA A 261 -2.89 -0.50 -0.70
C ALA A 261 -3.78 -0.70 0.54
N GLN A 262 -4.21 -1.93 0.84
CA GLN A 262 -4.99 -2.22 2.06
C GLN A 262 -4.14 -2.56 3.30
N LEU A 263 -2.81 -2.58 3.20
CA LEU A 263 -1.95 -3.03 4.30
C LEU A 263 -2.07 -2.18 5.56
N TYR A 264 -2.09 -0.85 5.44
CA TYR A 264 -2.22 0.01 6.61
C TYR A 264 -3.61 -0.08 7.24
N PHE A 265 -4.65 -0.32 6.42
CA PHE A 265 -5.99 -0.57 6.92
C PHE A 265 -6.06 -1.89 7.69
N MET A 266 -5.62 -3.00 7.10
CA MET A 266 -5.72 -4.32 7.72
C MET A 266 -4.89 -4.43 9.01
N ALA A 267 -3.75 -3.73 9.10
CA ALA A 267 -2.87 -3.75 10.27
C ALA A 267 -3.57 -3.29 11.56
N ARG A 268 -4.58 -2.43 11.45
CA ARG A 268 -5.47 -2.01 12.55
C ARG A 268 -6.17 -3.20 13.20
N GLY A 269 -6.40 -4.26 12.43
CA GLY A 269 -7.05 -5.49 12.86
C GLY A 269 -6.13 -6.52 13.50
N LEU A 270 -4.81 -6.35 13.45
CA LEU A 270 -3.88 -7.30 14.07
C LEU A 270 -3.81 -7.12 15.59
N THR A 271 -3.24 -8.10 16.29
CA THR A 271 -2.93 -7.99 17.72
C THR A 271 -1.71 -7.08 17.91
N GLN A 272 -1.88 -5.96 18.60
CA GLN A 272 -0.81 -5.02 18.92
C GLN A 272 0.05 -5.56 20.08
N SER A 273 1.19 -6.18 19.76
CA SER A 273 2.06 -6.84 20.74
C SER A 273 3.52 -6.80 20.29
N THR A 274 4.43 -6.38 21.19
CA THR A 274 5.88 -6.32 20.94
C THR A 274 6.54 -7.69 20.88
N GLU A 275 5.86 -8.74 21.36
CA GLU A 275 6.40 -10.10 21.44
C GLU A 275 6.11 -10.93 20.18
N THR A 276 5.35 -10.39 19.22
CA THR A 276 4.89 -11.13 18.06
C THR A 276 5.02 -10.31 16.79
N SER A 277 5.45 -10.95 15.71
CA SER A 277 5.30 -10.44 14.35
C SER A 277 4.25 -11.24 13.59
N GLN A 278 3.75 -10.66 12.52
CA GLN A 278 2.86 -11.30 11.56
C GLN A 278 3.53 -11.28 10.20
N THR A 279 3.34 -12.34 9.43
CA THR A 279 3.84 -12.43 8.06
C THR A 279 2.68 -12.66 7.11
N VAL A 280 2.64 -11.87 6.05
CA VAL A 280 1.57 -11.87 5.06
C VAL A 280 2.14 -11.90 3.64
N THR A 281 1.34 -12.40 2.70
CA THR A 281 1.62 -12.29 1.27
C THR A 281 1.04 -10.99 0.75
N VAL A 282 1.82 -10.22 0.01
CA VAL A 282 1.41 -8.92 -0.56
C VAL A 282 1.53 -8.96 -2.07
N VAL A 283 0.49 -8.45 -2.73
CA VAL A 283 0.51 -8.18 -4.17
C VAL A 283 0.55 -6.67 -4.37
N GLY A 284 1.56 -6.19 -5.08
CA GLY A 284 1.68 -4.79 -5.54
C GLY A 284 1.72 -4.73 -7.05
N GLY A 285 1.54 -3.53 -7.63
CA GLY A 285 1.40 -3.35 -9.08
C GLY A 285 2.71 -3.43 -9.88
N THR A 286 3.80 -2.80 -9.41
CA THR A 286 5.01 -2.57 -10.23
C THR A 286 6.28 -3.25 -9.73
N ALA A 287 6.22 -3.99 -8.61
CA ALA A 287 7.40 -4.63 -8.05
C ALA A 287 7.86 -5.84 -8.88
N ASN A 288 9.16 -6.01 -9.08
CA ASN A 288 9.68 -7.22 -9.75
C ASN A 288 9.44 -8.49 -8.91
N ASN A 289 9.36 -8.36 -7.58
CA ASN A 289 9.14 -9.44 -6.62
C ASN A 289 7.65 -9.52 -6.20
N ILE A 290 6.78 -9.94 -7.12
CA ILE A 290 5.36 -10.20 -6.84
C ILE A 290 5.07 -11.71 -6.95
N PRO A 291 4.46 -12.34 -5.94
CA PRO A 291 4.05 -11.72 -4.68
C PRO A 291 5.27 -11.49 -3.77
N ALA A 292 5.16 -10.48 -2.90
CA ALA A 292 6.15 -10.21 -1.87
C ALA A 292 5.70 -10.83 -0.54
N THR A 293 6.67 -11.17 0.31
CA THR A 293 6.39 -11.45 1.72
C THR A 293 6.56 -10.15 2.49
N MET A 294 5.64 -9.83 3.39
CA MET A 294 5.72 -8.67 4.27
C MET A 294 5.68 -9.13 5.72
N THR A 295 6.60 -8.63 6.54
CA THR A 295 6.61 -8.82 7.99
C THR A 295 6.12 -7.54 8.66
N ILE A 296 5.15 -7.69 9.55
CA ILE A 296 4.56 -6.61 10.33
C ILE A 296 4.89 -6.88 11.80
N SER A 297 5.50 -5.92 12.48
CA SER A 297 5.93 -6.07 13.88
C SER A 297 5.74 -4.79 14.67
N TRP A 298 5.45 -4.92 15.97
CA TRP A 298 5.34 -3.77 16.86
C TRP A 298 6.66 -3.58 17.61
N SER A 299 7.32 -2.44 17.42
CA SER A 299 8.57 -2.14 18.13
C SER A 299 8.31 -1.62 19.53
N GLU A 300 7.26 -0.83 19.72
CA GLU A 300 6.95 -0.22 21.01
C GLU A 300 5.46 0.07 21.18
N LEU A 301 4.99 -0.05 22.43
CA LEU A 301 3.70 0.42 22.90
C LEU A 301 3.96 1.58 23.86
N VAL A 302 3.62 2.80 23.45
CA VAL A 302 4.02 4.02 24.16
C VAL A 302 2.98 5.11 23.96
N ASP A 303 2.82 5.98 24.96
CA ASP A 303 1.99 7.17 24.80
C ASP A 303 2.73 8.20 23.94
N ARG A 304 2.05 8.77 22.95
CA ARG A 304 2.59 9.84 22.10
C ARG A 304 1.65 11.04 22.06
N SER A 305 2.25 12.22 21.94
CA SER A 305 1.49 13.45 21.74
C SER A 305 0.94 13.46 20.33
N VAL A 306 -0.35 13.74 20.21
CA VAL A 306 -1.07 13.89 18.94
C VAL A 306 -1.76 15.24 18.90
N ASP A 307 -2.04 15.71 17.69
CA ASP A 307 -2.80 16.95 17.44
C ASP A 307 -3.54 16.80 16.10
N PHE A 308 -4.82 16.43 16.16
CA PHE A 308 -5.68 16.24 14.98
C PHE A 308 -7.15 16.52 15.33
N THR A 309 -8.03 16.52 14.34
CA THR A 309 -9.49 16.65 14.54
C THR A 309 -10.18 15.32 14.29
N LEU A 310 -11.08 14.91 15.18
CA LEU A 310 -11.92 13.71 15.03
C LEU A 310 -13.39 14.12 15.02
N ASP A 311 -14.10 13.90 13.91
CA ASP A 311 -15.51 14.25 13.75
C ASP A 311 -15.82 15.73 14.12
N GLY A 312 -14.91 16.64 13.75
CA GLY A 312 -15.01 18.07 14.06
C GLY A 312 -14.55 18.48 15.46
N GLU A 313 -14.23 17.52 16.34
CA GLU A 313 -13.74 17.78 17.69
C GLU A 313 -12.21 17.67 17.77
N PRO A 314 -11.51 18.63 18.41
CA PRO A 314 -10.06 18.59 18.52
C PRO A 314 -9.59 17.48 19.48
N VAL A 315 -8.61 16.70 19.03
CA VAL A 315 -7.89 15.70 19.81
C VAL A 315 -6.44 16.16 19.94
N SER A 316 -6.08 16.63 21.14
CA SER A 316 -4.73 17.11 21.44
C SER A 316 -4.25 16.57 22.78
N GLY A 317 -3.02 16.05 22.82
CA GLY A 317 -2.39 15.51 24.03
C GLY A 317 -1.86 14.10 23.85
N MET A 318 -1.56 13.42 24.96
CA MET A 318 -0.99 12.08 24.94
C MET A 318 -2.09 11.02 24.74
N ILE A 319 -1.92 10.15 23.75
CA ILE A 319 -2.75 8.94 23.58
C ILE A 319 -1.85 7.70 23.52
N PRO A 320 -2.34 6.52 23.94
CA PRO A 320 -1.58 5.29 23.79
C PRO A 320 -1.47 4.90 22.31
N THR A 321 -0.23 4.65 21.87
CA THR A 321 0.10 4.32 20.48
C THR A 321 0.94 3.05 20.38
N ALA A 322 0.92 2.44 19.19
CA ALA A 322 1.70 1.26 18.84
C ALA A 322 2.52 1.58 17.60
N VAL A 323 3.85 1.61 17.74
CA VAL A 323 4.75 1.82 16.60
C VAL A 323 4.96 0.50 15.88
N THR A 324 4.65 0.49 14.60
CA THR A 324 4.54 -0.70 13.77
C THR A 324 5.48 -0.59 12.58
N ASN A 325 6.31 -1.59 12.35
CA ASN A 325 7.25 -1.63 11.24
C ASN A 325 6.78 -2.64 10.20
N PHE A 326 6.86 -2.24 8.93
CA PHE A 326 6.55 -3.04 7.76
C PHE A 326 7.85 -3.29 7.00
N SER A 327 8.26 -4.55 6.88
CA SER A 327 9.50 -4.92 6.21
C SER A 327 9.31 -6.06 5.21
N LEU A 328 9.93 -5.94 4.04
CA LEU A 328 9.93 -7.00 3.03
C LEU A 328 10.66 -8.24 3.57
N GLY A 329 9.95 -9.37 3.63
CA GLY A 329 10.49 -10.66 4.01
C GLY A 329 11.27 -11.30 2.86
N ASP A 330 12.45 -11.83 3.19
CA ASP A 330 13.28 -12.70 2.33
C ASP A 330 13.72 -12.13 0.97
N SER A 331 14.43 -11.00 0.97
CA SER A 331 15.30 -10.68 -0.17
C SER A 331 16.68 -10.19 0.28
N ILE A 332 17.71 -10.45 -0.54
CA ILE A 332 19.06 -9.89 -0.37
C ILE A 332 19.11 -8.37 -0.60
N TYR A 333 17.98 -7.77 -0.99
CA TYR A 333 17.75 -6.35 -1.20
C TYR A 333 16.53 -5.92 -0.39
N THR A 334 16.60 -6.04 0.93
CA THR A 334 15.58 -5.44 1.81
C THR A 334 15.67 -3.92 1.64
N GLY A 335 14.74 -3.33 0.88
CA GLY A 335 14.52 -1.89 0.93
C GLY A 335 14.23 -1.43 2.36
N GLU A 336 14.40 -0.14 2.62
CA GLU A 336 14.02 0.44 3.90
C GLU A 336 12.51 0.21 4.12
N GLY A 337 12.14 -0.23 5.33
CA GLY A 337 10.75 -0.54 5.68
C GLY A 337 9.96 0.73 6.05
N ALA A 338 8.64 0.66 5.94
CA ALA A 338 7.77 1.73 6.40
C ALA A 338 7.49 1.61 7.91
N THR A 339 7.30 2.76 8.57
CA THR A 339 6.90 2.82 9.98
C THR A 339 5.55 3.49 10.09
N VAL A 340 4.61 2.87 10.81
CA VAL A 340 3.29 3.45 11.08
C VAL A 340 3.03 3.47 12.58
N ILE A 341 2.60 4.62 13.07
CA ILE A 341 2.16 4.79 14.46
C ILE A 341 0.64 4.69 14.47
N TYR A 342 0.10 3.62 15.06
CA TYR A 342 -1.34 3.45 15.24
C TYR A 342 -1.75 3.87 16.64
N ALA A 343 -2.95 4.43 16.81
CA ALA A 343 -3.60 4.46 18.11
C ALA A 343 -3.80 3.02 18.63
N GLN A 344 -3.60 2.80 19.93
CA GLN A 344 -3.84 1.48 20.51
C GLN A 344 -5.33 1.16 20.56
N ARG A 345 -5.66 -0.12 20.38
CA ARG A 345 -7.02 -0.62 20.55
C ARG A 345 -7.45 -0.47 22.01
N GLN A 346 -8.58 0.20 22.22
CA GLN A 346 -9.16 0.41 23.54
C GLN A 346 -10.58 -0.17 23.60
N THR A 347 -11.16 -0.27 24.80
CA THR A 347 -12.55 -0.63 25.02
C THR A 347 -13.23 0.47 25.85
N PRO A 348 -14.06 1.35 25.26
CA PRO A 348 -14.42 1.43 23.83
C PRO A 348 -13.24 1.84 22.93
N ASN A 349 -13.30 1.51 21.64
CA ASN A 349 -12.24 1.80 20.68
C ASN A 349 -12.36 3.23 20.14
N THR A 350 -12.11 4.20 21.01
CA THR A 350 -12.35 5.64 20.77
C THR A 350 -11.64 6.17 19.53
N TYR A 351 -10.41 5.72 19.29
CA TYR A 351 -9.60 6.21 18.18
C TYR A 351 -9.52 5.23 17.03
N HIS A 352 -10.35 4.17 17.02
CA HIS A 352 -10.48 3.27 15.87
C HIS A 352 -9.13 2.71 15.36
N CYS A 353 -8.15 2.55 16.25
CA CYS A 353 -6.77 2.22 15.86
C CYS A 353 -6.24 3.07 14.68
N LEU A 354 -6.57 4.36 14.61
CA LEU A 354 -6.18 5.26 13.51
C LEU A 354 -4.66 5.26 13.28
N PRO A 355 -4.18 5.25 12.02
CA PRO A 355 -2.79 5.56 11.71
C PRO A 355 -2.57 7.06 11.95
N VAL A 356 -1.93 7.44 13.05
CA VAL A 356 -1.72 8.85 13.40
C VAL A 356 -0.48 9.44 12.72
N SER A 357 0.47 8.58 12.31
CA SER A 357 1.63 8.96 11.53
C SER A 357 2.09 7.78 10.67
N ILE A 358 2.46 8.06 9.42
CA ILE A 358 3.05 7.09 8.49
C ILE A 358 4.36 7.68 8.00
N GLU A 359 5.44 6.91 8.07
CA GLU A 359 6.75 7.26 7.55
C GLU A 359 7.14 6.24 6.47
N GLU A 360 7.33 6.73 5.25
CA GLU A 360 7.74 5.93 4.10
C GLU A 360 9.10 6.40 3.58
N PRO A 361 10.11 5.51 3.55
CA PRO A 361 11.42 5.87 3.04
C PRO A 361 11.39 6.08 1.53
N LEU A 362 12.08 7.11 1.07
CA LEU A 362 12.31 7.37 -0.34
C LEU A 362 13.54 6.59 -0.82
N GLY A 363 13.48 6.10 -2.06
CA GLY A 363 14.60 5.39 -2.68
C GLY A 363 15.92 6.18 -2.67
N TYR A 364 17.03 5.47 -2.87
CA TYR A 364 18.40 6.03 -2.81
C TYR A 364 18.80 6.63 -1.45
N SER A 365 18.09 6.28 -0.38
CA SER A 365 18.30 6.81 0.98
C SER A 365 18.30 8.34 0.98
N LEU A 366 17.35 8.94 0.25
CA LEU A 366 17.19 10.40 0.19
C LEU A 366 16.53 10.98 1.44
N GLY A 367 15.82 10.15 2.21
CA GLY A 367 15.06 10.53 3.39
C GLY A 367 13.73 9.79 3.45
N SER A 368 12.80 10.28 4.26
CA SER A 368 11.46 9.72 4.41
C SER A 368 10.39 10.78 4.21
N THR A 369 9.32 10.43 3.50
CA THR A 369 8.07 11.20 3.54
C THR A 369 7.29 10.82 4.79
N VAL A 370 6.83 11.83 5.52
CA VAL A 370 6.08 11.66 6.77
C VAL A 370 4.68 12.26 6.59
N TYR A 371 3.68 11.39 6.71
CA TYR A 371 2.26 11.74 6.70
C TYR A 371 1.75 11.78 8.15
N THR A 372 1.36 12.95 8.63
CA THR A 372 0.82 13.13 10.00
C THR A 372 -0.68 13.39 9.92
N LEU A 373 -1.49 12.61 10.65
CA LEU A 373 -2.94 12.75 10.63
C LEU A 373 -3.35 14.16 11.08
N LYS A 374 -4.15 14.83 10.26
CA LYS A 374 -4.71 16.16 10.51
C LYS A 374 -6.18 16.07 10.89
N GLU A 375 -6.94 15.26 10.16
CA GLU A 375 -8.37 15.12 10.34
C GLU A 375 -8.80 13.67 10.08
N ALA A 376 -9.72 13.19 10.92
CA ALA A 376 -10.43 11.93 10.75
C ALA A 376 -11.93 12.20 10.89
N SER A 377 -12.73 11.68 9.96
CA SER A 377 -14.20 11.78 10.01
C SER A 377 -14.82 10.42 9.74
N TYR A 378 -15.77 10.02 10.59
CA TYR A 378 -16.62 8.85 10.44
C TYR A 378 -18.03 9.20 9.95
N THR A 379 -18.23 10.45 9.56
CA THR A 379 -19.48 10.94 8.98
C THR A 379 -19.28 11.32 7.52
N ARG A 380 -20.21 10.91 6.66
CA ARG A 380 -20.21 11.37 5.27
C ARG A 380 -20.46 12.87 5.26
N GLY A 381 -19.57 13.62 4.62
CA GLY A 381 -19.81 15.04 4.34
C GLY A 381 -21.12 15.22 3.56
N ALA A 382 -21.83 16.32 3.81
CA ALA A 382 -23.13 16.61 3.21
C ALA A 382 -23.14 16.64 1.65
N GLN A 383 -21.98 16.66 0.99
CA GLN A 383 -21.84 16.73 -0.46
C GLN A 383 -21.81 15.37 -1.18
N GLU A 384 -21.76 14.23 -0.50
CA GLU A 384 -21.81 12.90 -1.17
C GLU A 384 -23.24 12.34 -1.32
N THR A 385 -24.27 13.15 -1.06
CA THR A 385 -25.68 12.80 -1.29
C THR A 385 -26.22 13.50 -2.54
N ALA A 386 -25.76 13.07 -3.71
CA ALA A 386 -26.39 13.41 -4.99
C ALA A 386 -26.41 12.21 -5.93
#